data_AF-A0A954N2X0-F1
#
_entry.id   AF-A0A954N2X0-F1
#
_cell.length_a   1.000
_cell.length_b   1.000
_cell.length_c   1.000
_cell.angle_alpha   90.00
_cell.angle_beta   90.00
_cell.angle_gamma   90.00
#
_symmetry.space_group_name_H-M   'P 1'
#
loop_
_entity.id
_entity.type
_entity.pdbx_description
1 polymer ?
#
loop_
_entity_poly.entity_id
_entity_poly.type
_entity_poly.pdbx_seq_one_letter_code
_entity_poly.pdbx_strand_id
1 'polypeptide(L)'
;MNPLHLLTWFSGNRSKAGPHMTFAKTRASHALSRTALLLKRQLWIWPIIAILVLTIAGYWVRSTIQRTMKLNLHSQLQTLLDVEIAMVDNWRKSQTSNSETMANDKRVRELVYKILSLTQEDQNPTEDPEAATRSVELPGALRELRQMLSPAMTAYDYTDFFLTNRSHKILASSNSELIGKQGIRVFDEFLQPVMEGGTTISPPFSSMTSAVDEFGETRTGLPTMFVCAPVRDDSFQVVGALAFRMRPEQEFTRILQLGRLGESGETYAYNKAGVMVSNSRFDESLILMGIIPDTERSKSILNVHLRDPGQDLSSSGRPKVRRSEMPLTKMAAAGTSGRDGVDVEGYRDYRGVPVIGAWK
;
A
#
# COMPACT_ATOMS: atom_id res chain seq x y z
N MET A 1 61.15 -18.19 -45.83
CA MET A 1 62.21 -18.26 -46.87
C MET A 1 61.76 -17.40 -48.04
N ASN A 2 62.47 -16.29 -48.27
CA ASN A 2 62.57 -15.66 -49.59
C ASN A 2 63.45 -16.60 -50.46
N PRO A 3 63.34 -16.65 -51.81
CA PRO A 3 63.99 -15.62 -52.63
C PRO A 3 63.30 -15.34 -54.01
N LEU A 4 63.43 -14.11 -54.54
CA LEU A 4 64.20 -13.71 -55.76
C LEU A 4 63.95 -14.57 -57.02
N HIS A 5 63.82 -14.08 -58.27
CA HIS A 5 64.53 -12.99 -58.95
C HIS A 5 63.97 -12.84 -60.41
N LEU A 6 64.39 -11.77 -61.13
CA LEU A 6 64.61 -11.67 -62.60
C LEU A 6 63.35 -11.49 -63.50
N LEU A 7 63.27 -10.64 -64.54
CA LEU A 7 64.21 -10.01 -65.51
C LEU A 7 63.51 -8.77 -66.16
N THR A 8 64.16 -7.60 -66.30
CA THR A 8 64.67 -6.92 -67.55
C THR A 8 63.65 -6.76 -68.70
N TRP A 9 63.58 -5.74 -69.57
CA TRP A 9 64.38 -4.58 -69.99
C TRP A 9 63.46 -3.75 -70.92
N PHE A 10 63.61 -2.43 -71.00
CA PHE A 10 63.79 -1.65 -72.25
C PHE A 10 63.58 -0.15 -72.02
N SER A 11 64.62 0.59 -72.36
CA SER A 11 64.65 2.05 -72.44
C SER A 11 64.00 2.54 -73.73
N GLY A 12 63.32 3.69 -73.63
CA GLY A 12 62.71 4.37 -74.77
C GLY A 12 62.47 5.83 -74.42
N ASN A 13 63.49 6.66 -74.62
CA ASN A 13 63.44 8.10 -74.43
C ASN A 13 62.75 8.77 -75.64
N ARG A 14 61.62 9.46 -75.44
CA ARG A 14 61.17 10.57 -76.29
C ARG A 14 60.44 11.62 -75.48
N SER A 15 60.97 12.83 -75.59
CA SER A 15 60.42 14.10 -75.11
C SER A 15 59.05 14.40 -75.72
N LYS A 16 58.15 14.97 -74.92
CA LYS A 16 57.14 15.95 -75.33
C LYS A 16 56.60 16.69 -74.11
N ALA A 17 56.64 18.00 -74.19
CA ALA A 17 56.19 18.95 -73.19
C ALA A 17 54.68 19.26 -73.35
N GLY A 18 53.97 19.29 -72.21
CA GLY A 18 52.67 19.96 -71.97
C GLY A 18 51.42 19.36 -72.64
N PRO A 19 50.20 19.49 -72.05
CA PRO A 19 49.79 20.56 -71.13
C PRO A 19 49.10 20.09 -69.82
N HIS A 20 48.95 21.05 -68.92
CA HIS A 20 48.26 21.00 -67.63
C HIS A 20 46.83 20.42 -67.68
N MET A 21 46.50 19.57 -66.71
CA MET A 21 45.15 19.44 -66.14
C MET A 21 45.25 19.33 -64.61
N THR A 22 45.00 20.47 -63.96
CA THR A 22 44.72 20.61 -62.53
C THR A 22 43.19 20.56 -62.34
N PHE A 23 42.71 20.27 -61.12
CA PHE A 23 41.31 20.16 -60.61
C PHE A 23 40.75 18.72 -60.64
N ALA A 24 40.21 18.12 -59.56
CA ALA A 24 39.74 18.67 -58.28
C ALA A 24 39.86 17.62 -57.15
N LYS A 25 40.72 17.90 -56.16
CA LYS A 25 40.58 17.40 -54.79
C LYS A 25 40.82 18.59 -53.87
N THR A 26 39.78 19.36 -53.56
CA THR A 26 39.68 20.18 -52.33
C THR A 26 38.38 20.98 -52.32
N ARG A 27 37.33 20.42 -51.70
CA ARG A 27 36.23 21.20 -51.11
C ARG A 27 35.90 20.66 -49.73
N ALA A 28 36.90 20.65 -48.86
CA ALA A 28 36.73 20.50 -47.42
C ALA A 28 37.75 21.31 -46.60
N SER A 29 38.82 21.84 -47.21
CA SER A 29 39.90 22.54 -46.50
C SER A 29 39.74 24.06 -46.39
N HIS A 30 38.86 24.69 -47.17
CA HIS A 30 38.72 26.17 -47.15
C HIS A 30 37.68 26.71 -46.15
N ALA A 31 36.79 25.86 -45.62
CA ALA A 31 35.91 26.26 -44.53
C ALA A 31 36.65 26.31 -43.17
N LEU A 32 37.71 25.52 -43.01
CA LEU A 32 38.53 25.47 -41.79
C LEU A 32 39.63 26.52 -41.74
N SER A 33 40.15 26.98 -42.89
CA SER A 33 41.27 27.94 -42.92
C SER A 33 40.85 29.40 -42.73
N ARG A 34 39.64 29.79 -43.18
CA ARG A 34 39.11 31.13 -42.91
C ARG A 34 38.58 31.31 -41.48
N THR A 35 38.05 30.24 -40.88
CA THR A 35 37.66 30.24 -39.46
C THR A 35 38.87 30.31 -38.54
N ALA A 36 39.97 29.59 -38.86
CA ALA A 36 41.21 29.65 -38.09
C ALA A 36 41.90 31.04 -38.11
N LEU A 37 41.79 31.78 -39.22
CA LEU A 37 42.38 33.12 -39.32
C LEU A 37 41.57 34.20 -38.58
N LEU A 38 40.24 34.08 -38.55
CA LEU A 38 39.35 34.92 -37.74
C LEU A 38 39.56 34.66 -36.24
N LEU A 39 39.75 33.39 -35.85
CA LEU A 39 40.03 32.99 -34.46
C LEU A 39 41.37 33.54 -33.92
N LYS A 40 42.38 33.68 -34.79
CA LYS A 40 43.69 34.25 -34.40
C LYS A 40 43.67 35.76 -34.16
N ARG A 41 42.72 36.49 -34.75
CA ARG A 41 42.63 37.96 -34.60
C ARG A 41 41.70 38.39 -33.45
N GLN A 42 40.80 37.52 -33.01
CA GLN A 42 39.90 37.74 -31.87
C GLN A 42 40.20 36.74 -30.74
N LEU A 43 41.25 37.03 -29.96
CA LEU A 43 41.65 36.27 -28.77
C LEU A 43 40.51 36.11 -27.74
N TRP A 44 39.51 36.98 -27.79
CA TRP A 44 38.31 36.96 -26.94
C TRP A 44 37.36 35.79 -27.24
N ILE A 45 37.54 35.06 -28.34
CA ILE A 45 36.70 33.89 -28.68
C ILE A 45 37.04 32.67 -27.80
N TRP A 46 38.30 32.50 -27.39
CA TRP A 46 38.73 31.39 -26.53
C TRP A 46 38.06 31.35 -25.15
N PRO A 47 37.96 32.45 -24.38
CA PRO A 47 37.22 32.44 -23.12
C PRO A 47 35.72 32.17 -23.32
N ILE A 48 35.13 32.64 -24.42
CA ILE A 48 33.73 32.34 -24.76
C ILE A 48 33.54 30.84 -25.03
N ILE A 49 34.43 30.23 -25.81
CA ILE A 49 34.43 28.79 -26.05
C ILE A 49 34.63 28.02 -24.74
N ALA A 50 35.55 28.45 -23.88
CA ALA A 50 35.79 27.80 -22.59
C ALA A 50 34.54 27.84 -21.68
N ILE A 51 33.87 28.99 -21.59
CA ILE A 51 32.60 29.14 -20.86
C ILE A 51 31.52 28.24 -21.47
N LEU A 52 31.42 28.17 -22.80
CA LEU A 52 30.45 27.31 -23.48
C LEU A 52 30.70 25.83 -23.18
N VAL A 53 31.96 25.38 -23.22
CA VAL A 53 32.32 23.99 -22.90
C VAL A 53 32.03 23.68 -21.43
N LEU A 54 32.38 24.58 -20.50
CA LEU A 54 32.13 24.40 -19.07
C LEU A 54 30.62 24.37 -18.76
N THR A 55 29.82 25.20 -19.41
CA THR A 55 28.36 25.21 -19.23
C THR A 55 27.71 23.94 -19.80
N ILE A 56 28.15 23.45 -20.96
CA ILE A 56 27.69 22.18 -21.52
C ILE A 56 28.10 21.01 -20.62
N ALA A 57 29.36 20.96 -20.18
CA ALA A 57 29.85 19.92 -19.29
C ALA A 57 29.11 19.94 -17.94
N GLY A 58 28.91 21.12 -17.36
CA GLY A 58 28.14 21.30 -16.12
C GLY A 58 26.68 20.87 -16.27
N TYR A 59 26.02 21.22 -17.38
CA TYR A 59 24.67 20.77 -17.70
C TYR A 59 24.61 19.25 -17.86
N TRP A 60 25.57 18.66 -18.57
CA TRP A 60 25.66 17.22 -18.77
C TRP A 60 25.84 16.48 -17.45
N VAL A 61 26.82 16.88 -16.63
CA VAL A 61 27.06 16.30 -15.29
C VAL A 61 25.81 16.43 -14.42
N ARG A 62 25.19 17.62 -14.35
CA ARG A 62 23.95 17.83 -13.59
C ARG A 62 22.83 16.91 -14.08
N SER A 63 22.64 16.80 -15.39
CA SER A 63 21.60 15.96 -15.97
C SER A 63 21.82 14.47 -15.68
N THR A 64 23.06 14.01 -15.72
CA THR A 64 23.44 12.63 -15.39
C THR A 64 23.21 12.36 -13.91
N ILE A 65 23.63 13.26 -13.02
CA ILE A 65 23.39 13.13 -11.57
C ILE A 65 21.89 13.07 -11.27
N GLN A 66 21.10 13.98 -11.84
CA GLN A 66 19.65 14.01 -11.60
C GLN A 66 18.97 12.73 -12.09
N ARG A 67 19.33 12.23 -13.28
CA ARG A 67 18.78 10.96 -13.80
C ARG A 67 19.15 9.78 -12.91
N THR A 68 20.41 9.66 -12.52
CA THR A 68 20.87 8.58 -11.64
C THR A 68 20.20 8.64 -10.26
N MET A 69 20.05 9.83 -9.68
CA MET A 69 19.33 10.01 -8.42
C MET A 69 17.86 9.61 -8.54
N LYS A 70 17.17 10.05 -9.60
CA LYS A 70 15.78 9.67 -9.85
C LYS A 70 15.60 8.17 -10.04
N LEU A 71 16.49 7.52 -10.78
CA LEU A 71 16.48 6.07 -10.97
C LEU A 71 16.72 5.33 -9.65
N ASN A 72 17.68 5.78 -8.84
CA ASN A 72 17.94 5.20 -7.53
C ASN A 72 16.75 5.39 -6.57
N LEU A 73 16.15 6.57 -6.51
CA LEU A 73 14.98 6.85 -5.68
C LEU A 73 13.79 6.00 -6.12
N HIS A 74 13.57 5.87 -7.43
CA HIS A 74 12.51 5.02 -7.98
C HIS A 74 12.69 3.57 -7.51
N SER A 75 13.90 3.02 -7.68
CA SER A 75 14.20 1.65 -7.25
C SER A 75 14.08 1.47 -5.74
N GLN A 76 14.55 2.43 -4.93
CA GLN A 76 14.45 2.36 -3.47
C GLN A 76 13.00 2.40 -2.99
N LEU A 77 12.18 3.31 -3.55
CA LEU A 77 10.75 3.41 -3.22
C LEU A 77 10.01 2.12 -3.57
N GLN A 78 10.27 1.56 -4.75
CA GLN A 78 9.65 0.32 -5.18
C GLN A 78 10.07 -0.86 -4.30
N THR A 79 11.37 -1.01 -4.01
CA THR A 79 11.86 -2.06 -3.12
C THR A 79 11.25 -1.94 -1.72
N LEU A 80 11.16 -0.72 -1.16
CA LEU A 80 10.54 -0.53 0.15
C LEU A 80 9.06 -0.94 0.11
N LEU A 81 8.32 -0.50 -0.89
CA LEU A 81 6.91 -0.85 -1.06
C LEU A 81 6.71 -2.37 -1.17
N ASP A 82 7.54 -3.05 -1.96
CA ASP A 82 7.46 -4.51 -2.14
C ASP A 82 7.76 -5.26 -0.83
N VAL A 83 8.73 -4.79 -0.04
CA VAL A 83 9.04 -5.35 1.28
C VAL A 83 7.89 -5.14 2.26
N GLU A 84 7.31 -3.94 2.31
CA GLU A 84 6.16 -3.61 3.17
C GLU A 84 4.94 -4.47 2.83
N ILE A 85 4.63 -4.63 1.54
CA ILE A 85 3.55 -5.51 1.09
C ILE A 85 3.82 -6.96 1.50
N ALA A 86 5.05 -7.45 1.34
CA ALA A 86 5.41 -8.80 1.76
C ALA A 86 5.27 -9.00 3.28
N MET A 87 5.60 -7.99 4.08
CA MET A 87 5.42 -8.03 5.54
C MET A 87 3.93 -8.08 5.92
N VAL A 88 3.11 -7.21 5.33
CA VAL A 88 1.66 -7.21 5.55
C VAL A 88 1.02 -8.52 5.09
N ASP A 89 1.45 -9.08 3.96
CA ASP A 89 0.95 -10.37 3.46
C ASP A 89 1.36 -11.54 4.35
N ASN A 90 2.58 -11.53 4.88
CA ASN A 90 3.02 -12.56 5.82
C ASN A 90 2.22 -12.49 7.13
N TRP A 91 2.05 -11.28 7.67
CA TRP A 91 1.17 -11.04 8.81
C TRP A 91 -0.25 -11.54 8.54
N ARG A 92 -0.83 -11.17 7.39
CA ARG A 92 -2.17 -11.62 6.97
C ARG A 92 -2.26 -13.13 6.97
N LYS A 93 -1.28 -13.82 6.37
CA LYS A 93 -1.23 -15.30 6.32
C LYS A 93 -1.18 -15.91 7.72
N SER A 94 -0.36 -15.36 8.62
CA SER A 94 -0.28 -15.82 10.01
C SER A 94 -1.62 -15.68 10.72
N GLN A 95 -2.26 -14.51 10.62
CA GLN A 95 -3.56 -14.25 11.25
C GLN A 95 -4.65 -15.19 10.69
N THR A 96 -4.69 -15.39 9.37
CA THR A 96 -5.65 -16.34 8.76
C THR A 96 -5.40 -17.78 9.23
N SER A 97 -4.13 -18.21 9.30
CA SER A 97 -3.79 -19.57 9.76
C SER A 97 -4.18 -19.80 11.23
N ASN A 98 -3.99 -18.80 12.10
CA ASN A 98 -4.35 -18.87 13.50
C ASN A 98 -5.88 -18.99 13.66
N SER A 99 -6.63 -18.13 12.97
CA SER A 99 -8.09 -18.14 12.99
C SER A 99 -8.68 -19.45 12.45
N GLU A 100 -8.11 -19.99 11.36
CA GLU A 100 -8.55 -21.26 10.78
C GLU A 100 -8.28 -22.46 11.69
N THR A 101 -7.13 -22.46 12.36
CA THR A 101 -6.77 -23.48 13.37
C THR A 101 -7.77 -23.45 14.53
N MET A 102 -8.13 -22.26 15.02
CA MET A 102 -9.10 -22.11 16.10
C MET A 102 -10.51 -22.52 15.67
N ALA A 103 -10.95 -22.12 14.48
CA ALA A 103 -12.29 -22.42 13.97
C ALA A 103 -12.51 -23.92 13.70
N ASN A 104 -11.45 -24.64 13.34
CA ASN A 104 -11.52 -26.07 12.98
C ASN A 104 -10.99 -27.02 14.07
N ASP A 105 -10.62 -26.50 15.25
CA ASP A 105 -10.38 -27.34 16.42
C ASP A 105 -11.62 -28.22 16.69
N LYS A 106 -11.39 -29.51 16.96
CA LYS A 106 -12.46 -30.50 17.08
C LYS A 106 -13.49 -30.11 18.14
N ARG A 107 -13.03 -29.64 19.30
CA ARG A 107 -13.93 -29.29 20.42
C ARG A 107 -14.68 -27.99 20.14
N VAL A 108 -14.02 -27.02 19.50
CA VAL A 108 -14.69 -25.79 19.04
C VAL A 108 -15.80 -26.14 18.06
N ARG A 109 -15.53 -27.01 17.09
CA ARG A 109 -16.55 -27.46 16.12
C ARG A 109 -17.73 -28.17 16.78
N GLU A 110 -17.48 -29.09 17.71
CA GLU A 110 -18.53 -29.78 18.48
C GLU A 110 -19.45 -28.78 19.20
N LEU A 111 -18.88 -27.76 19.84
CA LEU A 111 -19.64 -26.69 20.50
C LEU A 111 -20.39 -25.80 19.50
N VAL A 112 -19.77 -25.46 18.37
CA VAL A 112 -20.42 -24.67 17.32
C VAL A 112 -21.61 -25.43 16.74
N TYR A 113 -21.50 -26.73 16.48
CA TYR A 113 -22.63 -27.53 16.02
C TYR A 113 -23.76 -27.57 17.04
N LYS A 114 -23.42 -27.70 18.33
CA LYS A 114 -24.39 -27.62 19.42
C LYS A 114 -25.09 -26.26 19.44
N ILE A 115 -24.35 -25.15 19.31
CA ILE A 115 -24.95 -23.80 19.28
C ILE A 115 -25.85 -23.63 18.05
N LEU A 116 -25.42 -24.12 16.88
CA LEU A 116 -26.20 -24.05 15.64
C LEU A 116 -27.50 -24.84 15.75
N SER A 117 -27.49 -26.06 16.31
CA SER A 117 -28.71 -26.85 16.49
C SER A 117 -29.67 -26.24 17.51
N LEU A 118 -29.15 -25.65 18.59
CA LEU A 118 -29.96 -24.96 19.61
C LEU A 118 -30.56 -23.62 19.12
N THR A 119 -30.08 -23.09 18.00
CA THR A 119 -30.50 -21.78 17.44
C THR A 119 -31.21 -21.87 16.10
N GLN A 120 -31.45 -23.09 15.57
CA GLN A 120 -32.30 -23.27 14.41
C GLN A 120 -33.71 -22.78 14.74
N GLU A 121 -34.18 -21.78 13.99
CA GLU A 121 -35.56 -21.31 14.06
C GLU A 121 -36.46 -22.37 13.40
N ASP A 122 -37.18 -23.13 14.21
CA ASP A 122 -38.28 -23.96 13.72
C ASP A 122 -39.36 -23.04 13.13
N GLN A 123 -39.77 -23.32 11.88
CA GLN A 123 -40.78 -22.52 11.17
C GLN A 123 -42.20 -22.60 11.79
N ASN A 124 -42.40 -23.40 12.84
CA ASN A 124 -43.66 -23.57 13.55
C ASN A 124 -43.49 -23.31 15.07
N PRO A 125 -43.79 -22.09 15.57
CA PRO A 125 -43.46 -21.68 16.93
C PRO A 125 -44.35 -22.26 18.05
N THR A 126 -45.41 -22.99 17.71
CA THR A 126 -46.57 -23.08 18.62
C THR A 126 -46.57 -24.28 19.56
N GLU A 127 -45.80 -25.34 19.30
CA GLU A 127 -45.71 -26.51 20.18
C GLU A 127 -44.34 -27.18 20.06
N ASP A 128 -43.27 -26.51 20.49
CA ASP A 128 -41.93 -27.12 20.56
C ASP A 128 -41.55 -27.45 22.03
N PRO A 129 -41.70 -28.73 22.46
CA PRO A 129 -41.23 -29.19 23.77
C PRO A 129 -39.73 -28.97 23.98
N GLU A 130 -38.95 -28.86 22.91
CA GLU A 130 -37.50 -28.66 22.98
C GLU A 130 -37.12 -27.21 23.22
N ALA A 131 -38.03 -26.24 23.01
CA ALA A 131 -37.75 -24.83 23.23
C ALA A 131 -37.33 -24.51 24.68
N ALA A 132 -37.93 -25.21 25.65
CA ALA A 132 -37.55 -25.10 27.07
C ALA A 132 -36.11 -25.61 27.28
N THR A 133 -35.75 -26.76 26.72
CA THR A 133 -34.40 -27.32 26.79
C THR A 133 -33.38 -26.42 26.09
N ARG A 134 -33.71 -25.88 24.92
CA ARG A 134 -32.86 -24.95 24.16
C ARG A 134 -32.52 -23.68 24.97
N SER A 135 -33.52 -23.12 25.66
CA SER A 135 -33.34 -21.93 26.51
C SER A 135 -32.40 -22.16 27.70
N VAL A 136 -32.29 -23.39 28.19
CA VAL A 136 -31.43 -23.78 29.31
C VAL A 136 -30.01 -24.13 28.84
N GLU A 137 -29.87 -24.85 27.72
CA GLU A 137 -28.58 -25.35 27.27
C GLU A 137 -27.73 -24.32 26.52
N LEU A 138 -28.36 -23.41 25.77
CA LEU A 138 -27.66 -22.44 24.93
C LEU A 138 -26.70 -21.54 25.73
N PRO A 139 -27.08 -20.93 26.88
CA PRO A 139 -26.16 -20.14 27.68
C PRO A 139 -24.93 -20.92 28.17
N GLY A 140 -25.09 -22.22 28.43
CA GLY A 140 -24.00 -23.11 28.82
C GLY A 140 -23.00 -23.31 27.68
N ALA A 141 -23.50 -23.68 26.50
CA ALA A 141 -22.66 -23.89 25.31
C ALA A 141 -21.92 -22.61 24.88
N LEU A 142 -22.57 -21.44 24.94
CA LEU A 142 -21.95 -20.15 24.66
C LEU A 142 -20.81 -19.83 25.64
N ARG A 143 -20.99 -20.14 26.93
CA ARG A 143 -19.96 -19.92 27.97
C ARG A 143 -18.77 -20.84 27.77
N GLU A 144 -19.03 -22.11 27.44
CA GLU A 144 -17.98 -23.11 27.18
C GLU A 144 -17.15 -22.73 25.95
N LEU A 145 -17.80 -22.28 24.87
CA LEU A 145 -17.11 -21.77 23.68
C LEU A 145 -16.20 -20.59 24.03
N ARG A 146 -16.68 -19.62 24.81
CA ARG A 146 -15.87 -18.48 25.27
C ARG A 146 -14.66 -18.91 26.10
N GLN A 147 -14.84 -19.86 27.03
CA GLN A 147 -13.75 -20.39 27.84
C GLN A 147 -12.70 -21.11 27.00
N MET A 148 -13.14 -21.83 25.97
CA MET A 148 -12.26 -22.57 25.07
C MET A 148 -11.42 -21.66 24.16
N LEU A 149 -12.03 -20.58 23.65
CA LEU A 149 -11.32 -19.63 22.79
C LEU A 149 -10.39 -18.69 23.56
N SER A 150 -10.68 -18.42 24.84
CA SER A 150 -9.98 -17.41 25.63
C SER A 150 -8.44 -17.56 25.67
N PRO A 151 -7.84 -18.75 25.90
CA PRO A 151 -6.38 -18.87 25.94
C PRO A 151 -5.71 -18.48 24.62
N ALA A 152 -6.27 -18.94 23.49
CA ALA A 152 -5.74 -18.64 22.17
C ALA A 152 -6.00 -17.18 21.76
N MET A 153 -7.16 -16.62 22.12
CA MET A 153 -7.42 -15.19 21.94
C MET A 153 -6.39 -14.32 22.67
N THR A 154 -6.06 -14.65 23.93
CA THR A 154 -5.01 -13.95 24.67
C THR A 154 -3.64 -14.14 24.04
N ALA A 155 -3.32 -15.34 23.53
CA ALA A 155 -2.03 -15.60 22.90
C ALA A 155 -1.80 -14.85 21.58
N TYR A 156 -2.87 -14.52 20.86
CA TYR A 156 -2.83 -13.80 19.57
C TYR A 156 -3.38 -12.37 19.65
N ASP A 157 -3.53 -11.83 20.86
CA ASP A 157 -4.03 -10.46 21.11
C ASP A 157 -5.41 -10.14 20.49
N TYR A 158 -6.28 -11.16 20.37
CA TYR A 158 -7.67 -10.98 19.97
C TYR A 158 -8.51 -10.45 21.12
N THR A 159 -9.22 -9.36 20.86
CA THR A 159 -9.96 -8.60 21.90
C THR A 159 -11.43 -8.99 22.01
N ASP A 160 -11.98 -9.64 20.99
CA ASP A 160 -13.38 -10.05 20.91
C ASP A 160 -13.51 -11.22 19.93
N PHE A 161 -14.62 -11.92 19.96
CA PHE A 161 -14.97 -12.90 18.93
C PHE A 161 -16.46 -12.86 18.67
N PHE A 162 -16.87 -13.31 17.49
CA PHE A 162 -18.26 -13.67 17.25
C PHE A 162 -18.37 -14.90 16.34
N LEU A 163 -19.46 -15.64 16.51
CA LEU A 163 -19.85 -16.79 15.70
C LEU A 163 -21.09 -16.42 14.90
N THR A 164 -21.10 -16.75 13.61
CA THR A 164 -22.27 -16.59 12.73
C THR A 164 -22.74 -17.92 12.18
N ASN A 165 -24.03 -17.99 11.82
CA ASN A 165 -24.53 -19.04 10.95
C ASN A 165 -24.32 -18.68 9.45
N ARG A 166 -24.73 -19.58 8.55
CA ARG A 166 -24.67 -19.37 7.08
C ARG A 166 -25.43 -18.15 6.59
N SER A 167 -26.41 -17.67 7.34
CA SER A 167 -27.21 -16.48 7.03
C SER A 167 -26.60 -15.19 7.58
N HIS A 168 -25.38 -15.23 8.13
CA HIS A 168 -24.67 -14.13 8.78
C HIS A 168 -25.32 -13.62 10.08
N LYS A 169 -26.25 -14.39 10.67
CA LYS A 169 -26.81 -14.07 11.99
C LYS A 169 -25.78 -14.41 13.05
N ILE A 170 -25.47 -13.45 13.92
CA ILE A 170 -24.53 -13.63 15.02
C ILE A 170 -25.19 -14.43 16.13
N LEU A 171 -24.67 -15.62 16.42
CA LEU A 171 -25.21 -16.57 17.40
C LEU A 171 -24.48 -16.49 18.76
N ALA A 172 -23.18 -16.21 18.71
CA ALA A 172 -22.33 -16.05 19.89
C ALA A 172 -21.42 -14.84 19.71
N SER A 173 -21.08 -14.16 20.80
CA SER A 173 -20.13 -13.04 20.78
C SER A 173 -19.59 -12.78 22.19
N SER A 174 -18.36 -12.26 22.32
CA SER A 174 -17.93 -11.73 23.63
C SER A 174 -18.61 -10.40 23.95
N ASN A 175 -19.04 -9.66 22.92
CA ASN A 175 -19.89 -8.49 23.01
C ASN A 175 -21.37 -8.84 22.82
N SER A 176 -22.17 -8.71 23.87
CA SER A 176 -23.60 -9.04 23.87
C SER A 176 -24.44 -8.16 22.93
N GLU A 177 -24.00 -6.95 22.58
CA GLU A 177 -24.70 -6.06 21.64
C GLU A 177 -24.81 -6.65 20.22
N LEU A 178 -23.91 -7.58 19.87
CA LEU A 178 -23.86 -8.23 18.56
C LEU A 178 -24.78 -9.46 18.48
N ILE A 179 -25.13 -10.09 19.59
CA ILE A 179 -25.89 -11.34 19.58
C ILE A 179 -27.27 -11.11 18.96
N GLY A 180 -27.64 -11.96 18.00
CA GLY A 180 -28.90 -11.90 17.25
C GLY A 180 -28.92 -10.90 16.10
N LYS A 181 -27.87 -10.09 15.91
CA LYS A 181 -27.78 -9.15 14.76
C LYS A 181 -27.48 -9.91 13.46
N GLN A 182 -27.99 -9.38 12.36
CA GLN A 182 -27.82 -9.90 11.00
C GLN A 182 -27.91 -8.74 10.00
N GLY A 183 -27.38 -8.89 8.78
CA GLY A 183 -27.49 -7.88 7.72
C GLY A 183 -26.65 -6.63 7.98
N ILE A 184 -25.56 -6.79 8.74
CA ILE A 184 -24.60 -5.72 8.97
C ILE A 184 -23.73 -5.62 7.73
N ARG A 185 -23.95 -4.59 6.91
CA ARG A 185 -23.26 -4.37 5.63
C ARG A 185 -21.74 -4.52 5.72
N VAL A 186 -21.11 -3.92 6.73
CA VAL A 186 -19.65 -3.98 6.90
C VAL A 186 -19.17 -5.40 7.19
N PHE A 187 -19.99 -6.23 7.85
CA PHE A 187 -19.66 -7.61 8.13
C PHE A 187 -19.87 -8.49 6.91
N ASP A 188 -20.93 -8.24 6.14
CA ASP A 188 -21.22 -8.98 4.91
C ASP A 188 -20.04 -8.92 3.91
N GLU A 189 -19.34 -7.77 3.84
CA GLU A 189 -18.18 -7.58 2.96
C GLU A 189 -17.05 -8.60 3.21
N PHE A 190 -16.88 -9.07 4.45
CA PHE A 190 -15.87 -10.06 4.80
C PHE A 190 -16.46 -11.43 5.19
N LEU A 191 -17.74 -11.54 5.52
CA LEU A 191 -18.38 -12.84 5.78
C LEU A 191 -18.73 -13.59 4.50
N GLN A 192 -19.09 -12.89 3.43
CA GLN A 192 -19.46 -13.54 2.16
C GLN A 192 -18.33 -14.44 1.61
N PRO A 193 -17.07 -13.98 1.46
CA PRO A 193 -15.97 -14.86 1.04
C PRO A 193 -15.69 -16.02 2.01
N VAL A 194 -16.06 -15.86 3.28
CA VAL A 194 -15.90 -16.93 4.29
C VAL A 194 -16.92 -18.03 4.10
N MET A 195 -18.16 -17.68 3.74
CA MET A 195 -19.18 -18.67 3.41
C MET A 195 -18.85 -19.46 2.14
N GLU A 196 -18.02 -18.92 1.26
CA GLU A 196 -17.44 -19.61 0.09
C GLU A 196 -16.26 -20.53 0.47
N GLY A 197 -15.85 -20.53 1.75
CA GLY A 197 -14.82 -21.39 2.30
C GLY A 197 -13.43 -20.75 2.43
N GLY A 198 -13.29 -19.45 2.15
CA GLY A 198 -12.05 -18.72 2.37
C GLY A 198 -11.87 -18.25 3.82
N THR A 199 -10.62 -18.07 4.26
CA THR A 199 -10.31 -17.31 5.48
C THR A 199 -9.89 -15.90 5.08
N THR A 200 -10.46 -14.88 5.72
CA THR A 200 -10.23 -13.47 5.31
C THR A 200 -9.93 -12.55 6.49
N ILE A 201 -9.43 -11.35 6.18
CA ILE A 201 -9.25 -10.26 7.12
C ILE A 201 -9.97 -9.03 6.58
N SER A 202 -10.75 -8.37 7.41
CA SER A 202 -11.40 -7.11 7.07
C SER A 202 -10.36 -5.98 6.99
N PRO A 203 -10.54 -4.97 6.12
CA PRO A 203 -9.82 -3.72 6.31
C PRO A 203 -10.22 -3.09 7.67
N PRO A 204 -9.43 -2.15 8.19
CA PRO A 204 -9.84 -1.34 9.34
C PRO A 204 -11.14 -0.58 9.07
N PHE A 205 -12.07 -0.62 10.02
CA PHE A 205 -13.32 0.14 10.01
C PHE A 205 -13.67 0.61 11.43
N SER A 206 -14.59 1.56 11.56
CA SER A 206 -15.03 2.10 12.85
C SER A 206 -15.97 1.12 13.56
N SER A 207 -15.70 0.81 14.83
CA SER A 207 -16.52 -0.11 15.62
C SER A 207 -17.95 0.41 15.75
N MET A 208 -18.93 -0.44 15.46
CA MET A 208 -20.36 -0.09 15.60
C MET A 208 -20.87 -0.28 17.01
N THR A 209 -20.22 -1.16 17.77
CA THR A 209 -20.55 -1.46 19.16
C THR A 209 -19.48 -0.93 20.09
N SER A 210 -19.86 -0.86 21.37
CA SER A 210 -18.98 -0.43 22.44
C SER A 210 -17.77 -1.36 22.55
N ALA A 211 -16.60 -0.76 22.69
CA ALA A 211 -15.33 -1.44 22.71
C ALA A 211 -14.36 -0.77 23.66
N VAL A 212 -13.50 -1.56 24.31
CA VAL A 212 -12.44 -1.05 25.17
C VAL A 212 -11.28 -0.54 24.30
N ASP A 213 -10.89 0.72 24.49
CA ASP A 213 -9.74 1.33 23.83
C ASP A 213 -8.41 0.97 24.53
N GLU A 214 -7.29 1.52 24.03
CA GLU A 214 -5.96 1.31 24.62
C GLU A 214 -5.79 1.88 26.03
N PHE A 215 -6.68 2.77 26.44
CA PHE A 215 -6.70 3.40 27.76
C PHE A 215 -7.67 2.71 28.72
N GLY A 216 -8.30 1.61 28.30
CA GLY A 216 -9.26 0.87 29.12
C GLY A 216 -10.68 1.46 29.12
N GLU A 217 -10.97 2.46 28.28
CA GLU A 217 -12.29 3.09 28.21
C GLU A 217 -13.19 2.45 27.17
N THR A 218 -14.48 2.32 27.50
CA THR A 218 -15.49 1.78 26.61
C THR A 218 -16.08 2.88 25.72
N ARG A 219 -15.98 2.73 24.40
CA ARG A 219 -16.45 3.70 23.42
C ARG A 219 -16.76 3.05 22.06
N THR A 220 -17.55 3.74 21.25
CA THR A 220 -17.86 3.35 19.87
C THR A 220 -16.93 4.07 18.89
N GLY A 221 -16.90 3.65 17.63
CA GLY A 221 -16.14 4.30 16.58
C GLY A 221 -14.63 4.02 16.60
N LEU A 222 -14.16 3.08 17.42
CA LEU A 222 -12.75 2.71 17.47
C LEU A 222 -12.33 1.98 16.18
N PRO A 223 -11.13 2.24 15.63
CA PRO A 223 -10.60 1.44 14.54
C PRO A 223 -10.53 -0.04 14.93
N THR A 224 -11.08 -0.90 14.11
CA THR A 224 -11.14 -2.34 14.36
C THR A 224 -10.96 -3.13 13.08
N MET A 225 -10.38 -4.31 13.20
CA MET A 225 -10.31 -5.32 12.15
C MET A 225 -10.87 -6.65 12.65
N PHE A 226 -11.27 -7.51 11.74
CA PHE A 226 -11.62 -8.89 12.03
C PHE A 226 -10.84 -9.85 11.15
N VAL A 227 -10.35 -10.95 11.72
CA VAL A 227 -9.98 -12.15 10.97
C VAL A 227 -11.10 -13.16 11.10
N CYS A 228 -11.52 -13.75 10.00
CA CYS A 228 -12.70 -14.62 9.94
C CYS A 228 -12.36 -15.91 9.21
N ALA A 229 -12.65 -17.04 9.85
CA ALA A 229 -12.46 -18.37 9.32
C ALA A 229 -13.79 -19.13 9.23
N PRO A 230 -13.96 -19.98 8.21
CA PRO A 230 -15.14 -20.81 8.08
C PRO A 230 -15.10 -21.93 9.12
N VAL A 231 -16.25 -22.20 9.73
CA VAL A 231 -16.45 -23.43 10.50
C VAL A 231 -17.03 -24.48 9.56
N ARG A 232 -16.37 -25.63 9.45
CA ARG A 232 -16.75 -26.70 8.52
C ARG A 232 -17.29 -27.92 9.26
N ASP A 233 -18.37 -28.49 8.75
CA ASP A 233 -18.88 -29.79 9.20
C ASP A 233 -17.96 -30.96 8.82
N ASP A 234 -18.33 -32.18 9.21
CA ASP A 234 -17.58 -33.40 8.87
C ASP A 234 -17.60 -33.74 7.37
N SER A 235 -18.51 -33.12 6.61
CA SER A 235 -18.58 -33.19 5.13
C SER A 235 -17.83 -32.02 4.46
N PHE A 236 -17.02 -31.28 5.21
CA PHE A 236 -16.27 -30.09 4.79
C PHE A 236 -17.13 -28.91 4.31
N GLN A 237 -18.44 -28.93 4.56
CA GLN A 237 -19.35 -27.85 4.20
C GLN A 237 -19.26 -26.72 5.23
N VAL A 238 -19.28 -25.47 4.77
CA VAL A 238 -19.29 -24.32 5.66
C VAL A 238 -20.65 -24.21 6.34
N VAL A 239 -20.67 -24.25 7.67
CA VAL A 239 -21.89 -24.15 8.50
C VAL A 239 -22.01 -22.81 9.22
N GLY A 240 -20.94 -22.01 9.20
CA GLY A 240 -20.87 -20.70 9.83
C GLY A 240 -19.49 -20.10 9.71
N ALA A 241 -19.28 -18.96 10.37
CA ALA A 241 -17.97 -18.32 10.44
C ALA A 241 -17.65 -17.93 11.88
N LEU A 242 -16.41 -18.17 12.28
CA LEU A 242 -15.84 -17.70 13.53
C LEU A 242 -14.92 -16.52 13.23
N ALA A 243 -15.20 -15.38 13.84
CA ALA A 243 -14.49 -14.13 13.64
C ALA A 243 -13.82 -13.69 14.93
N PHE A 244 -12.59 -13.17 14.83
CA PHE A 244 -11.82 -12.62 15.94
C PHE A 244 -11.47 -11.18 15.68
N ARG A 245 -11.67 -10.34 16.69
CA ARG A 245 -11.43 -8.91 16.61
C ARG A 245 -9.98 -8.59 16.92
N MET A 246 -9.35 -7.81 16.03
CA MET A 246 -8.00 -7.29 16.18
C MET A 246 -8.00 -5.77 16.19
N ARG A 247 -7.00 -5.21 16.86
CA ARG A 247 -6.74 -3.77 16.87
C ARG A 247 -5.72 -3.41 15.79
N PRO A 248 -6.08 -2.59 14.79
CA PRO A 248 -5.16 -2.24 13.70
C PRO A 248 -3.91 -1.49 14.15
N GLU A 249 -3.93 -0.85 15.33
CA GLU A 249 -2.79 -0.09 15.86
C GLU A 249 -1.65 -0.98 16.36
N GLN A 250 -1.93 -2.23 16.73
CA GLN A 250 -0.96 -3.12 17.37
C GLN A 250 0.09 -3.66 16.39
N GLU A 251 -0.36 -4.45 15.41
CA GLU A 251 0.53 -5.08 14.43
C GLU A 251 0.42 -4.44 13.04
N PHE A 252 -0.80 -4.30 12.51
CA PHE A 252 -1.03 -3.82 11.13
C PHE A 252 -0.40 -2.44 10.87
N THR A 253 -0.71 -1.46 11.70
CA THR A 253 -0.11 -0.11 11.61
C THR A 253 1.38 -0.13 11.93
N ARG A 254 1.78 -0.95 12.91
CA ARG A 254 3.19 -1.03 13.33
C ARG A 254 4.07 -1.54 12.20
N ILE A 255 3.65 -2.54 11.45
CA ILE A 255 4.36 -3.05 10.27
C ILE A 255 4.70 -1.90 9.33
N LEU A 256 3.69 -1.11 8.94
CA LEU A 256 3.83 0.03 8.04
C LEU A 256 4.71 1.17 8.60
N GLN A 257 4.92 1.23 9.91
CA GLN A 257 5.76 2.25 10.54
C GLN A 257 7.23 1.83 10.69
N LEU A 258 7.56 0.56 10.42
CA LEU A 258 8.93 0.03 10.50
C LEU A 258 9.77 0.46 9.30
N GLY A 259 9.24 0.40 8.08
CA GLY A 259 9.95 0.82 6.88
C GLY A 259 9.88 2.33 6.66
N ARG A 260 11.05 2.97 6.70
CA ARG A 260 11.19 4.42 6.53
C ARG A 260 12.30 4.74 5.55
N LEU A 261 12.00 5.61 4.59
CA LEU A 261 13.01 6.23 3.74
C LEU A 261 13.38 7.60 4.31
N GLY A 262 14.54 7.67 4.96
CA GLY A 262 15.04 8.90 5.59
C GLY A 262 14.11 9.43 6.68
N GLU A 263 14.26 10.70 7.01
CA GLU A 263 13.53 11.35 8.11
C GLU A 263 12.09 11.74 7.73
N SER A 264 11.85 12.08 6.47
CA SER A 264 10.55 12.57 5.97
C SER A 264 9.64 11.47 5.40
N GLY A 265 10.15 10.24 5.26
CA GLY A 265 9.40 9.12 4.69
C GLY A 265 8.30 8.60 5.61
N GLU A 266 7.16 8.28 5.00
CA GLU A 266 6.08 7.52 5.62
C GLU A 266 5.57 6.44 4.67
N THR A 267 5.11 5.35 5.26
CA THR A 267 4.34 4.31 4.59
C THR A 267 2.99 4.23 5.30
N TYR A 268 1.91 4.15 4.55
CA TYR A 268 0.56 4.03 5.10
C TYR A 268 -0.35 3.26 4.13
N ALA A 269 -1.41 2.68 4.68
CA ALA A 269 -2.45 2.01 3.93
C ALA A 269 -3.69 2.90 3.79
N TYR A 270 -4.47 2.69 2.72
CA TYR A 270 -5.73 3.39 2.48
C TYR A 270 -6.74 2.51 1.75
N ASN A 271 -8.02 2.82 1.89
CA ASN A 271 -9.11 2.06 1.26
C ASN A 271 -9.51 2.64 -0.12
N LYS A 272 -10.44 1.97 -0.81
CA LYS A 272 -10.95 2.37 -2.12
C LYS A 272 -11.62 3.76 -2.15
N ALA A 273 -12.02 4.31 -1.00
CA ALA A 273 -12.56 5.65 -0.89
C ALA A 273 -11.48 6.73 -0.69
N GLY A 274 -10.19 6.35 -0.70
CA GLY A 274 -9.07 7.25 -0.42
C GLY A 274 -9.02 7.70 1.05
N VAL A 275 -9.52 6.87 1.97
CA VAL A 275 -9.41 7.09 3.42
C VAL A 275 -8.22 6.29 3.95
N MET A 276 -7.38 6.93 4.75
CA MET A 276 -6.27 6.29 5.42
C MET A 276 -6.78 5.23 6.41
N VAL A 277 -6.26 4.01 6.33
CA VAL A 277 -6.65 2.88 7.20
C VAL A 277 -5.53 2.42 8.14
N SER A 278 -4.37 3.07 8.12
CA SER A 278 -3.32 2.90 9.14
C SER A 278 -3.06 4.25 9.82
N ASN A 279 -2.40 4.27 10.98
CA ASN A 279 -1.98 5.56 11.54
C ASN A 279 -0.74 6.09 10.82
N SER A 280 -0.80 7.36 10.40
CA SER A 280 0.37 8.16 10.07
C SER A 280 1.22 8.39 11.32
N ARG A 281 2.54 8.41 11.10
CA ARG A 281 3.52 8.85 12.11
C ARG A 281 3.52 10.37 12.33
N PHE A 282 2.75 11.12 11.55
CA PHE A 282 2.69 12.58 11.61
C PHE A 282 1.43 13.09 12.32
N ASP A 283 0.75 12.27 13.14
CA ASP A 283 -0.48 12.66 13.86
C ASP A 283 -0.36 14.02 14.57
N GLU A 284 0.74 14.29 15.29
CA GLU A 284 0.99 15.59 15.92
C GLU A 284 0.96 16.76 14.93
N SER A 285 1.61 16.58 13.77
CA SER A 285 1.61 17.58 12.70
C SER A 285 0.22 17.76 12.11
N LEU A 286 -0.55 16.68 11.98
CA LEU A 286 -1.93 16.72 11.47
C LEU A 286 -2.89 17.41 12.44
N ILE A 287 -2.66 17.30 13.76
CA ILE A 287 -3.36 18.07 14.79
C ILE A 287 -3.05 19.57 14.62
N LEU A 288 -1.77 19.93 14.54
CA LEU A 288 -1.34 21.33 14.40
C LEU A 288 -1.87 21.98 13.11
N MET A 289 -2.02 21.21 12.03
CA MET A 289 -2.63 21.66 10.77
C MET A 289 -4.18 21.68 10.81
N GLY A 290 -4.80 21.17 11.88
CA GLY A 290 -6.25 21.05 12.00
C GLY A 290 -6.87 20.05 11.01
N ILE A 291 -6.09 19.08 10.52
CA ILE A 291 -6.58 17.98 9.66
C ILE A 291 -7.34 16.95 10.49
N ILE A 292 -6.84 16.68 11.71
CA ILE A 292 -7.53 15.89 12.73
C ILE A 292 -7.75 16.75 13.99
N PRO A 293 -8.74 16.43 14.84
CA PRO A 293 -9.04 17.23 16.02
C PRO A 293 -7.87 17.27 17.01
N ASP A 294 -7.71 18.36 17.75
CA ASP A 294 -6.74 18.45 18.85
C ASP A 294 -7.32 17.78 20.10
N THR A 295 -7.15 16.46 20.18
CA THR A 295 -7.48 15.66 21.35
C THR A 295 -6.39 14.63 21.55
N GLU A 296 -6.12 14.24 22.81
CA GLU A 296 -5.08 13.25 23.15
C GLU A 296 -5.26 11.89 22.42
N ARG A 297 -6.47 11.61 21.93
CA ARG A 297 -6.84 10.34 21.30
C ARG A 297 -7.12 10.45 19.81
N SER A 298 -6.91 11.61 19.21
CA SER A 298 -7.05 11.80 17.78
C SER A 298 -5.96 11.01 17.06
N LYS A 299 -6.37 10.13 16.15
CA LYS A 299 -5.50 9.35 15.30
C LYS A 299 -5.89 9.52 13.84
N SER A 300 -4.92 9.46 12.93
CA SER A 300 -5.18 9.62 11.49
C SER A 300 -5.93 8.45 10.85
N ILE A 301 -5.81 7.23 11.39
CA ILE A 301 -6.56 6.06 10.94
C ILE A 301 -8.06 6.37 10.91
N LEU A 302 -8.69 6.14 9.76
CA LEU A 302 -10.11 6.42 9.46
C LEU A 302 -10.55 7.90 9.54
N ASN A 303 -9.66 8.83 9.90
CA ASN A 303 -9.98 10.25 10.02
C ASN A 303 -9.33 11.12 8.93
N VAL A 304 -8.37 10.57 8.17
CA VAL A 304 -7.68 11.31 7.10
C VAL A 304 -8.13 10.84 5.73
N HIS A 305 -8.69 11.77 4.94
CA HIS A 305 -8.88 11.60 3.50
C HIS A 305 -7.63 12.06 2.74
N LEU A 306 -7.17 11.22 1.81
CA LEU A 306 -6.01 11.44 0.96
C LEU A 306 -6.32 12.39 -0.21
N ARG A 307 -6.65 13.63 0.12
CA ARG A 307 -7.02 14.67 -0.85
C ARG A 307 -5.96 15.76 -0.91
N ASP A 308 -5.65 16.23 -2.12
CA ASP A 308 -4.69 17.32 -2.35
C ASP A 308 -5.36 18.66 -1.99
N PRO A 309 -4.90 19.36 -0.95
CA PRO A 309 -5.44 20.67 -0.58
C PRO A 309 -5.10 21.80 -1.57
N GLY A 310 -4.25 21.54 -2.56
CA GLY A 310 -3.82 22.51 -3.57
C GLY A 310 -2.73 23.48 -3.08
N GLN A 311 -2.47 23.51 -1.77
CA GLN A 311 -1.50 24.37 -1.09
C GLN A 311 -0.92 23.64 0.13
N ASP A 312 0.32 23.94 0.49
CA ASP A 312 0.99 23.36 1.66
C ASP A 312 0.37 23.89 2.97
N LEU A 313 -0.29 23.03 3.73
CA LEU A 313 -1.01 23.38 4.95
C LEU A 313 -0.10 23.69 6.13
N SER A 314 1.20 23.38 6.05
CA SER A 314 2.16 23.72 7.09
C SER A 314 2.59 25.19 7.04
N SER A 315 2.54 25.79 5.84
CA SER A 315 3.04 27.14 5.56
C SER A 315 1.94 28.12 5.13
N SER A 316 0.76 27.61 4.75
CA SER A 316 -0.38 28.41 4.28
C SER A 316 -1.55 28.38 5.27
N GLY A 317 -2.38 29.41 5.23
CA GLY A 317 -3.61 29.48 6.04
C GLY A 317 -4.66 28.42 5.63
N ARG A 318 -5.82 28.43 6.28
CA ARG A 318 -6.88 27.43 6.02
C ARG A 318 -7.35 27.46 4.54
N PRO A 319 -7.53 26.30 3.89
CA PRO A 319 -8.11 26.22 2.55
C PRO A 319 -9.51 26.83 2.47
N LYS A 320 -9.83 27.41 1.33
CA LYS A 320 -11.17 27.98 1.05
C LYS A 320 -12.20 26.92 0.67
N VAL A 321 -11.74 25.74 0.24
CA VAL A 321 -12.58 24.63 -0.24
C VAL A 321 -12.71 23.59 0.87
N ARG A 322 -13.87 22.94 0.97
CA ARG A 322 -14.07 21.86 1.94
C ARG A 322 -13.22 20.65 1.56
N ARG A 323 -12.71 19.94 2.56
CA ARG A 323 -11.84 18.78 2.33
C ARG A 323 -12.52 17.69 1.48
N SER A 324 -13.83 17.47 1.66
CA SER A 324 -14.62 16.52 0.87
C SER A 324 -14.72 16.85 -0.63
N GLU A 325 -14.53 18.12 -1.01
CA GLU A 325 -14.64 18.61 -2.39
C GLU A 325 -13.27 18.64 -3.10
N MET A 326 -12.17 18.52 -2.35
CA MET A 326 -10.82 18.48 -2.91
C MET A 326 -10.60 17.19 -3.72
N PRO A 327 -9.81 17.21 -4.80
CA PRO A 327 -9.47 15.99 -5.52
C PRO A 327 -8.62 15.06 -4.65
N LEU A 328 -8.66 13.75 -4.92
CA LEU A 328 -7.68 12.82 -4.36
C LEU A 328 -6.25 13.24 -4.76
N THR A 329 -5.26 12.93 -3.92
CA THR A 329 -3.85 13.08 -4.31
C THR A 329 -3.56 12.24 -5.56
N LYS A 330 -2.52 12.58 -6.32
CA LYS A 330 -2.14 11.85 -7.54
C LYS A 330 -2.02 10.34 -7.29
N MET A 331 -1.33 9.98 -6.21
CA MET A 331 -1.16 8.60 -5.75
C MET A 331 -2.51 7.95 -5.40
N ALA A 332 -3.32 8.57 -4.54
CA ALA A 332 -4.60 8.00 -4.13
C ALA A 332 -5.57 7.85 -5.31
N ALA A 333 -5.61 8.81 -6.23
CA ALA A 333 -6.41 8.73 -7.45
C ALA A 333 -5.97 7.58 -8.37
N ALA A 334 -4.66 7.34 -8.50
CA ALA A 334 -4.12 6.23 -9.27
C ALA A 334 -4.43 4.88 -8.59
N GLY A 335 -4.08 4.70 -7.32
CA GLY A 335 -4.28 3.45 -6.60
C GLY A 335 -5.75 3.06 -6.43
N THR A 336 -6.64 4.01 -6.12
CA THR A 336 -8.10 3.71 -6.04
C THR A 336 -8.71 3.30 -7.38
N SER A 337 -8.05 3.63 -8.50
CA SER A 337 -8.41 3.18 -9.85
C SER A 337 -7.68 1.91 -10.31
N GLY A 338 -6.96 1.23 -9.41
CA GLY A 338 -6.22 0.00 -9.67
C GLY A 338 -4.96 0.20 -10.51
N ARG A 339 -4.34 1.39 -10.46
CA ARG A 339 -3.08 1.69 -11.14
C ARG A 339 -1.96 1.87 -10.14
N ASP A 340 -1.08 0.88 -10.06
CA ASP A 340 0.20 0.93 -9.37
C ASP A 340 1.12 1.99 -10.00
N GLY A 341 2.10 2.48 -9.25
CA GLY A 341 3.05 3.43 -9.82
C GLY A 341 4.13 3.92 -8.88
N VAL A 342 5.09 4.62 -9.47
CA VAL A 342 6.16 5.33 -8.77
C VAL A 342 6.31 6.70 -9.42
N ASP A 343 6.32 7.76 -8.62
CA ASP A 343 6.49 9.13 -9.06
C ASP A 343 7.65 9.80 -8.31
N VAL A 344 8.74 10.01 -9.04
CA VAL A 344 9.95 10.72 -8.57
C VAL A 344 10.07 12.14 -9.14
N GLU A 345 9.12 12.57 -9.97
CA GLU A 345 8.97 13.99 -10.34
C GLU A 345 8.25 14.75 -9.23
N GLY A 346 7.33 14.06 -8.55
CA GLY A 346 6.67 14.47 -7.32
C GLY A 346 5.26 15.02 -7.52
N TYR A 347 4.52 15.05 -6.42
CA TYR A 347 3.14 15.52 -6.32
C TYR A 347 2.88 16.04 -4.90
N ARG A 348 1.73 16.68 -4.66
CA ARG A 348 1.35 17.08 -3.30
C ARG A 348 0.64 15.95 -2.57
N ASP A 349 1.05 15.71 -1.34
CA ASP A 349 0.39 14.77 -0.44
C ASP A 349 -0.89 15.36 0.18
N TYR A 350 -1.47 14.66 1.15
CA TYR A 350 -2.69 15.08 1.85
C TYR A 350 -2.48 16.27 2.80
N ARG A 351 -1.23 16.67 3.05
CA ARG A 351 -0.84 17.89 3.75
C ARG A 351 -0.58 19.05 2.77
N GLY A 352 -0.55 18.76 1.47
CA GLY A 352 -0.17 19.72 0.43
C GLY A 352 1.34 19.87 0.25
N VAL A 353 2.13 19.04 0.92
CA VAL A 353 3.60 19.08 0.87
C VAL A 353 4.06 18.36 -0.40
N PRO A 354 5.03 18.89 -1.17
CA PRO A 354 5.62 18.18 -2.30
C PRO A 354 6.36 16.92 -1.83
N VAL A 355 5.95 15.77 -2.35
CA VAL A 355 6.53 14.46 -2.06
C VAL A 355 6.79 13.68 -3.34
N ILE A 356 7.65 12.68 -3.24
CA ILE A 356 7.77 11.57 -4.20
C ILE A 356 7.21 10.31 -3.53
N GLY A 357 6.79 9.32 -4.31
CA GLY A 357 6.17 8.12 -3.72
C GLY A 357 6.02 6.95 -4.67
N ALA A 358 5.81 5.78 -4.10
CA ALA A 358 5.40 4.56 -4.79
C ALA A 358 4.10 4.04 -4.16
N TRP A 359 3.25 3.39 -4.95
CA TRP A 359 1.98 2.84 -4.50
C TRP A 359 1.55 1.63 -5.32
N LYS A 360 0.69 0.83 -4.70
CA LYS A 360 0.07 -0.39 -5.24
C LYS A 360 -1.35 -0.52 -4.73
#